data_AF-A0A660MH74-F1
#
_entry.id   AF-A0A660MH74-F1
#
_cell.length_a   1.000
_cell.length_b   1.000
_cell.length_c   1.000
_cell.angle_alpha   90.00
_cell.angle_beta   90.00
_cell.angle_gamma   90.00
#
_symmetry.space_group_name_H-M   'P 1'
#
loop_
_entity.id
_entity.type
_entity.pdbx_description
1 polymer ?
#
loop_
_entity_poly.entity_id
_entity_poly.type
_entity_poly.pdbx_seq_one_letter_code
_entity_poly.pdbx_strand_id
1 'polypeptide(L)'
;MKIRAQIGMVLNLKCIGCHTCSVTCKNVWTSREGMEYAWFNNVETKPGVGYPKEWENQGKWKGGWKRSKRGKLTPRIGGKFRVLANIFANPDLPEIDDYYEPFDYDYQHLHTAPKSQHQPTARPRSLLTGERMEKINWGANWEDDLGVEFAKRSKDANFERVQKEIYSQYENTFMMYLPRLCEHCLNPT
;
A
#
# COMPACT_ATOMS: atom_id res chain seq x y z
N MET A 1 -11.82 -33.64 15.69
CA MET A 1 -10.70 -33.43 14.74
C MET A 1 -11.29 -33.31 13.34
N LYS A 2 -11.06 -32.21 12.62
CA LYS A 2 -11.52 -32.01 11.23
C LYS A 2 -10.30 -31.63 10.39
N ILE A 3 -9.69 -32.61 9.73
CA ILE A 3 -8.49 -32.39 8.90
C ILE A 3 -8.88 -31.64 7.63
N ARG A 4 -8.07 -30.65 7.25
CA ARG A 4 -8.17 -29.85 6.02
C ARG A 4 -6.77 -29.65 5.43
N ALA A 5 -6.69 -29.24 4.16
CA ALA A 5 -5.44 -28.94 3.48
C ALA A 5 -5.48 -27.53 2.88
N GLN A 6 -4.31 -26.87 2.86
CA GLN A 6 -4.08 -25.57 2.23
C GLN A 6 -2.62 -25.51 1.75
N ILE A 7 -2.39 -24.89 0.59
CA ILE A 7 -1.04 -24.62 0.10
C ILE A 7 -0.54 -23.33 0.76
N GLY A 8 0.45 -23.45 1.62
CA GLY A 8 1.14 -22.31 2.22
C GLY A 8 2.22 -21.74 1.30
N MET A 9 2.62 -20.51 1.55
CA MET A 9 3.75 -19.86 0.89
C MET A 9 4.75 -19.40 1.95
N VAL A 10 6.04 -19.50 1.63
CA VAL A 10 7.12 -18.98 2.46
C VAL A 10 7.96 -18.05 1.61
N LEU A 11 8.09 -16.80 2.03
CA LEU A 11 8.97 -15.82 1.40
C LEU A 11 10.23 -15.69 2.26
N ASN A 12 11.36 -16.15 1.75
CA ASN A 12 12.64 -15.87 2.37
C ASN A 12 13.02 -14.41 2.09
N LEU A 13 13.28 -13.63 3.14
CA LEU A 13 13.67 -12.23 3.03
C LEU A 13 15.11 -12.02 2.52
N LYS A 14 15.69 -13.01 1.82
CA LYS A 14 16.69 -12.81 0.75
C LYS A 14 16.11 -12.06 -0.47
N CYS A 15 15.06 -11.26 -0.24
CA CYS A 15 14.42 -10.42 -1.22
C CYS A 15 15.37 -9.30 -1.63
N ILE A 16 15.39 -8.99 -2.92
CA ILE A 16 16.21 -7.93 -3.49
C ILE A 16 15.39 -6.69 -3.88
N GLY A 17 14.12 -6.62 -3.46
CA GLY A 17 13.28 -5.46 -3.72
C GLY A 17 13.00 -5.18 -5.21
N CYS A 18 13.09 -6.17 -6.10
CA CYS A 18 13.04 -5.93 -7.55
C CYS A 18 11.65 -5.69 -8.15
N HIS A 19 10.57 -5.86 -7.37
CA HIS A 19 9.16 -5.69 -7.80
C HIS A 19 8.68 -6.56 -8.98
N THR A 20 9.46 -7.54 -9.46
CA THR A 20 9.03 -8.46 -10.54
C THR A 20 7.74 -9.20 -10.20
N CYS A 21 7.58 -9.61 -8.93
CA CYS A 21 6.35 -10.24 -8.45
C CYS A 21 5.13 -9.31 -8.53
N SER A 22 5.31 -8.01 -8.26
CA SER A 22 4.27 -6.99 -8.38
C SER A 22 3.84 -6.78 -9.83
N VAL A 23 4.80 -6.61 -10.75
CA VAL A 23 4.53 -6.34 -12.17
C VAL A 23 3.84 -7.51 -12.85
N THR A 24 4.33 -8.73 -12.63
CA THR A 24 3.72 -9.93 -13.21
C THR A 24 2.28 -10.14 -12.71
N CYS A 25 2.03 -9.92 -11.41
CA CYS A 25 0.68 -9.95 -10.84
C CYS A 25 -0.23 -8.85 -11.44
N LYS A 26 0.29 -7.63 -11.56
CA LYS A 26 -0.42 -6.48 -12.15
C LYS A 26 -0.88 -6.81 -13.57
N ASN A 27 0.05 -7.19 -14.43
CA ASN A 27 -0.18 -7.47 -15.84
C ASN A 27 -1.23 -8.55 -16.08
N VAL A 28 -1.27 -9.58 -15.25
CA VAL A 28 -2.22 -10.69 -15.40
C VAL A 28 -3.60 -10.35 -14.82
N TRP A 29 -3.66 -9.69 -13.66
CA TRP A 29 -4.89 -9.64 -12.86
C TRP A 29 -5.56 -8.27 -12.75
N THR A 30 -4.78 -7.18 -12.72
CA THR A 30 -5.25 -5.87 -12.23
C THR A 30 -4.87 -4.70 -13.15
N SER A 31 -4.72 -4.94 -14.45
CA SER A 31 -4.49 -3.89 -15.47
C SER A 31 -5.77 -3.27 -16.04
N ARG A 32 -6.95 -3.63 -15.51
CA ARG A 32 -8.24 -3.07 -15.94
C ARG A 32 -8.57 -1.79 -15.17
N GLU A 33 -9.32 -0.89 -15.79
CA GLU A 33 -9.91 0.28 -15.16
C GLU A 33 -10.74 -0.09 -13.91
N GLY A 34 -10.62 0.72 -12.85
CA GLY A 34 -11.13 0.47 -11.50
C GLY A 34 -10.19 -0.36 -10.60
N MET A 35 -9.14 -0.98 -11.16
CA MET A 35 -8.17 -1.81 -10.44
C MET A 35 -6.71 -1.43 -10.73
N GLU A 36 -6.47 -0.41 -11.55
CA GLU A 36 -5.14 0.09 -11.92
C GLU A 36 -4.35 0.53 -10.70
N TYR A 37 -5.01 1.13 -9.70
CA TYR A 37 -4.37 1.49 -8.44
C TYR A 37 -4.04 0.26 -7.58
N ALA A 38 -4.77 -0.85 -7.71
CA ALA A 38 -4.71 -1.99 -6.80
C ALA A 38 -3.54 -2.95 -7.11
N TRP A 39 -2.63 -3.14 -6.16
CA TRP A 39 -1.53 -4.11 -6.27
C TRP A 39 -1.78 -5.32 -5.35
N PHE A 40 -2.27 -6.44 -5.92
CA PHE A 40 -2.53 -7.67 -5.15
C PHE A 40 -1.26 -8.27 -4.54
N ASN A 41 -0.15 -8.19 -5.28
CA ASN A 41 1.18 -8.43 -4.76
C ASN A 41 1.92 -7.09 -4.81
N ASN A 42 2.43 -6.64 -3.66
CA ASN A 42 3.24 -5.43 -3.56
C ASN A 42 4.51 -5.70 -2.74
N VAL A 43 5.51 -4.85 -2.90
CA VAL A 43 6.74 -4.89 -2.10
C VAL A 43 6.91 -3.53 -1.46
N GLU A 44 7.29 -3.51 -0.18
CA GLU A 44 7.50 -2.29 0.60
C GLU A 44 8.93 -2.25 1.12
N THR A 45 9.55 -1.08 1.10
CA THR A 45 10.80 -0.85 1.82
C THR A 45 10.50 -0.50 3.27
N LYS A 46 11.20 -1.16 4.19
CA LYS A 46 11.10 -0.96 5.63
C LYS A 46 12.40 -0.37 6.18
N PRO A 47 12.35 0.59 7.12
CA PRO A 47 11.14 1.17 7.73
C PRO A 47 10.35 2.07 6.76
N GLY A 48 9.02 2.02 6.86
CA GLY A 48 8.09 2.77 5.99
C GLY A 48 6.62 2.52 6.35
N VAL A 49 5.71 3.41 5.90
CA VAL A 49 4.27 3.30 6.21
C VAL A 49 3.53 2.35 5.26
N GLY A 50 4.09 2.05 4.10
CA GLY A 50 3.61 1.00 3.19
C GLY A 50 2.39 1.38 2.36
N TYR A 51 1.69 0.36 1.82
CA TYR A 51 0.64 0.51 0.82
C TYR A 51 -0.64 -0.32 1.15
N PRO A 52 -1.78 0.26 1.52
CA PRO A 52 -2.02 1.68 1.74
C PRO A 52 -1.23 2.21 2.94
N LYS A 53 -1.13 3.54 3.03
CA LYS A 53 -0.39 4.24 4.09
C LYS A 53 -0.84 3.76 5.48
N GLU A 54 0.12 3.38 6.30
CA GLU A 54 -0.06 2.91 7.68
C GLU A 54 -0.96 1.66 7.80
N TRP A 55 -0.98 0.76 6.82
CA TRP A 55 -1.86 -0.43 6.84
C TRP A 55 -1.73 -1.29 8.11
N GLU A 56 -0.57 -1.27 8.78
CA GLU A 56 -0.33 -1.97 10.05
C GLU A 56 -1.01 -1.31 11.26
N ASN A 57 -1.38 -0.02 11.17
CA ASN A 57 -1.98 0.74 12.26
C ASN A 57 -3.46 0.33 12.45
N GLN A 58 -3.69 -0.72 13.26
CA GLN A 58 -5.03 -1.18 13.61
C GLN A 58 -5.75 -0.25 14.60
N GLY A 59 -5.06 0.76 15.12
CA GLY A 59 -5.66 1.91 15.80
C GLY A 59 -6.46 2.78 14.83
N LYS A 60 -5.98 2.93 13.58
CA LYS A 60 -6.65 3.61 12.46
C LYS A 60 -7.63 2.69 11.74
N TRP A 61 -7.13 1.60 11.13
CA TRP A 61 -7.87 0.80 10.13
C TRP A 61 -8.85 -0.24 10.65
N LYS A 62 -8.82 -0.51 11.97
CA LYS A 62 -9.71 -1.47 12.63
C LYS A 62 -9.76 -2.87 11.98
N GLY A 63 -8.68 -3.30 11.33
CA GLY A 63 -8.55 -4.64 10.76
C GLY A 63 -8.35 -5.74 11.80
N GLY A 64 -8.61 -6.98 11.39
CA GLY A 64 -8.35 -8.18 12.18
C GLY A 64 -9.28 -8.38 13.38
N TRP A 65 -8.91 -9.34 14.23
CA TRP A 65 -9.67 -9.72 15.43
C TRP A 65 -9.22 -8.92 16.67
N LYS A 66 -10.14 -8.73 17.62
CA LYS A 66 -9.85 -8.35 19.01
C LYS A 66 -10.35 -9.43 19.96
N ARG A 67 -9.55 -9.74 20.98
CA ARG A 67 -9.92 -10.69 22.05
C ARG A 67 -10.50 -9.91 23.23
N SER A 68 -11.72 -10.25 23.62
CA SER A 68 -12.35 -9.69 24.82
C SER A 68 -11.70 -10.20 26.11
N LYS A 69 -11.92 -9.51 27.23
CA LYS A 69 -11.47 -9.97 28.57
C LYS A 69 -11.98 -11.37 28.93
N ARG A 70 -13.14 -11.78 28.39
CA ARG A 70 -13.73 -13.11 28.56
C ARG A 70 -13.20 -14.15 27.58
N GLY A 71 -12.19 -13.81 26.77
CA GLY A 71 -11.54 -14.71 25.81
C GLY A 71 -12.21 -14.83 24.45
N LYS A 72 -13.44 -14.34 24.26
CA LYS A 72 -14.16 -14.35 22.98
C LYS A 72 -13.51 -13.43 21.96
N LEU A 73 -13.34 -13.91 20.71
CA LEU A 73 -12.93 -13.09 19.56
C LEU A 73 -14.11 -12.33 18.97
N THR A 74 -13.87 -11.08 18.59
CA THR A 74 -14.79 -10.23 17.84
C THR A 74 -14.01 -9.46 16.79
N PRO A 75 -14.58 -9.14 15.61
CA PRO A 75 -13.89 -8.29 14.66
C PRO A 75 -13.56 -6.94 15.28
N ARG A 76 -12.38 -6.39 14.97
CA ARG A 76 -11.95 -5.09 15.51
C ARG A 76 -12.85 -3.96 15.01
N ILE A 77 -13.29 -4.04 13.76
CA ILE A 77 -14.30 -3.15 13.14
C ILE A 77 -15.63 -3.12 13.92
N GLY A 78 -15.96 -4.19 14.65
CA GLY A 78 -17.16 -4.25 15.51
C GLY A 78 -17.91 -5.56 15.45
N GLY A 79 -18.96 -5.67 16.27
CA GLY A 79 -19.95 -6.75 16.15
C GLY A 79 -20.91 -6.49 14.99
N LYS A 80 -21.76 -7.48 14.68
CA LYS A 80 -22.72 -7.43 13.56
C LYS A 80 -23.56 -6.15 13.50
N PHE A 81 -24.04 -5.65 14.64
CA PHE A 81 -24.83 -4.42 14.70
C PHE A 81 -24.05 -3.17 14.27
N ARG A 82 -22.80 -3.01 14.72
CA ARG A 82 -21.96 -1.86 14.30
C ARG A 82 -21.66 -1.94 12.80
N VAL A 83 -21.32 -3.13 12.30
CA VAL A 83 -21.06 -3.34 10.87
C VAL A 83 -22.29 -2.97 10.04
N LEU A 84 -23.48 -3.43 10.44
CA LEU A 84 -24.71 -3.12 9.73
C LEU A 84 -25.09 -1.63 9.81
N ALA A 85 -24.90 -0.99 10.97
CA ALA A 85 -25.17 0.44 11.12
C ALA A 85 -24.26 1.32 10.23
N ASN A 86 -23.06 0.85 9.90
CA ASN A 86 -22.09 1.56 9.07
C ASN A 86 -22.07 1.10 7.61
N ILE A 87 -23.08 0.34 7.14
CA ILE A 87 -23.08 -0.23 5.78
C ILE A 87 -23.14 0.85 4.69
N PHE A 88 -23.82 1.97 4.95
CA PHE A 88 -23.99 3.04 3.97
C PHE A 88 -22.77 3.95 3.85
N ALA A 89 -21.94 3.99 4.88
CA ALA A 89 -20.69 4.74 4.91
C ALA A 89 -19.78 4.09 5.94
N ASN A 90 -18.81 3.31 5.48
CA ASN A 90 -17.85 2.66 6.37
C ASN A 90 -16.83 3.70 6.86
N PRO A 91 -16.82 4.07 8.16
CA PRO A 91 -15.93 5.13 8.67
C PRO A 91 -14.46 4.69 8.76
N ASP A 92 -14.20 3.39 8.65
CA ASP A 92 -12.88 2.79 8.79
C ASP A 92 -12.29 2.40 7.40
N LEU A 93 -12.97 2.77 6.29
CA LEU A 93 -12.55 2.45 4.91
C LEU A 93 -11.38 3.35 4.46
N PRO A 94 -10.27 2.78 3.93
CA PRO A 94 -9.23 3.58 3.29
C PRO A 94 -9.75 4.31 2.05
N GLU A 95 -9.33 5.56 1.89
CA GLU A 95 -9.66 6.38 0.72
C GLU A 95 -8.61 6.18 -0.37
N ILE A 96 -8.91 6.65 -1.60
CA ILE A 96 -7.98 6.51 -2.72
C ILE A 96 -6.63 7.18 -2.44
N ASP A 97 -6.62 8.26 -1.66
CA ASP A 97 -5.41 8.99 -1.27
C ASP A 97 -4.57 8.26 -0.21
N ASP A 98 -5.13 7.29 0.52
CA ASP A 98 -4.35 6.38 1.36
C ASP A 98 -3.58 5.36 0.51
N TYR A 99 -4.05 5.08 -0.70
CA TYR A 99 -3.30 4.37 -1.74
C TYR A 99 -2.49 5.39 -2.54
N TYR A 100 -2.98 5.79 -3.70
CA TYR A 100 -2.52 6.88 -4.54
C TYR A 100 -3.59 7.14 -5.62
N GLU A 101 -3.66 8.38 -6.12
CA GLU A 101 -4.40 8.68 -7.35
C GLU A 101 -3.67 8.02 -8.53
N PRO A 102 -4.26 7.02 -9.21
CA PRO A 102 -3.64 6.41 -10.37
C PRO A 102 -3.51 7.44 -11.49
N PHE A 103 -2.36 7.43 -12.17
CA PHE A 103 -2.02 8.41 -13.19
C PHE A 103 -1.45 7.75 -14.43
N ASP A 104 -1.54 8.47 -15.54
CA ASP A 104 -0.89 8.16 -16.80
C ASP A 104 -0.30 9.46 -17.37
N TYR A 105 0.33 9.40 -18.55
CA TYR A 105 0.94 10.54 -19.19
C TYR A 105 0.35 10.77 -20.57
N ASP A 106 0.31 12.04 -20.97
CA ASP A 106 -0.10 12.43 -22.32
C ASP A 106 1.05 12.21 -23.32
N TYR A 107 1.39 10.95 -23.59
CA TYR A 107 2.47 10.60 -24.51
C TYR A 107 2.20 11.08 -25.94
N GLN A 108 0.93 11.11 -26.36
CA GLN A 108 0.56 11.55 -27.71
C GLN A 108 0.91 13.01 -27.99
N HIS A 109 0.98 13.86 -26.98
CA HIS A 109 1.48 15.23 -27.13
C HIS A 109 2.91 15.27 -27.72
N LEU A 110 3.77 14.28 -27.43
CA LEU A 110 5.12 14.21 -27.98
C LEU A 110 5.13 13.98 -29.51
N HIS A 111 4.07 13.38 -30.04
CA HIS A 111 3.93 13.07 -31.47
C HIS A 111 3.17 14.16 -32.24
N THR A 112 2.24 14.83 -31.57
CA THR A 112 1.25 15.71 -32.19
C THR A 112 1.51 17.20 -31.94
N ALA A 113 2.45 17.55 -31.06
CA ALA A 113 2.73 18.94 -30.73
C ALA A 113 3.09 19.77 -31.98
N PRO A 114 2.45 20.94 -32.17
CA PRO A 114 2.81 21.85 -33.24
C PRO A 114 4.20 22.46 -32.98
N LYS A 115 4.79 23.05 -34.02
CA LYS A 115 6.04 23.80 -33.89
C LYS A 115 5.89 24.90 -32.82
N SER A 116 6.73 24.84 -31.80
CA SER A 116 6.76 25.77 -30.67
C SER A 116 8.21 26.16 -30.37
N GLN A 117 8.41 27.23 -29.60
CA GLN A 117 9.72 27.61 -29.09
C GLN A 117 10.22 26.66 -27.99
N HIS A 118 9.31 25.95 -27.32
CA HIS A 118 9.63 25.06 -26.21
C HIS A 118 9.40 23.60 -26.58
N GLN A 119 10.25 22.72 -26.06
CA GLN A 119 10.16 21.27 -26.27
C GLN A 119 8.85 20.72 -25.67
N PRO A 120 8.10 19.88 -26.42
CA PRO A 120 6.91 19.24 -25.87
C PRO A 120 7.28 18.23 -24.78
N THR A 121 6.39 18.07 -23.79
CA THR A 121 6.54 17.12 -22.68
C THR A 121 5.25 16.36 -22.44
N ALA A 122 5.35 15.08 -22.07
CA ALA A 122 4.20 14.30 -21.63
C ALA A 122 4.00 14.57 -20.12
N ARG A 123 3.01 15.40 -19.77
CA ARG A 123 2.69 15.67 -18.35
C ARG A 123 1.58 14.74 -17.84
N PRO A 124 1.49 14.52 -16.53
CA PRO A 124 0.59 13.53 -15.96
C PRO A 124 -0.89 13.93 -16.08
N ARG A 125 -1.74 12.92 -16.17
CA ARG A 125 -3.20 13.00 -16.13
C ARG A 125 -3.73 11.98 -15.13
N SER A 126 -4.80 12.34 -14.44
CA SER A 126 -5.51 11.44 -13.54
C SER A 126 -6.21 10.34 -14.34
N LEU A 127 -6.12 9.09 -13.87
CA LEU A 127 -6.96 8.00 -14.38
C LEU A 127 -8.33 7.97 -13.71
N LEU A 128 -8.56 8.76 -12.64
CA LEU A 128 -9.87 8.89 -12.00
C LEU A 128 -10.73 9.97 -12.67
N THR A 129 -10.15 11.14 -12.93
CA THR A 129 -10.89 12.30 -13.46
C THR A 129 -10.61 12.57 -14.94
N GLY A 130 -9.52 12.04 -15.48
CA GLY A 130 -9.03 12.39 -16.82
C GLY A 130 -8.35 13.77 -16.89
N GLU A 131 -8.36 14.54 -15.81
CA GLU A 131 -7.83 15.90 -15.78
C GLU A 131 -6.30 15.93 -15.69
N ARG A 132 -5.73 17.07 -16.07
CA ARG A 132 -4.29 17.33 -15.95
C ARG A 132 -3.91 17.40 -14.47
N MET A 133 -2.89 16.62 -14.09
CA MET A 133 -2.26 16.76 -12.78
C MET A 133 -1.13 17.79 -12.85
N GLU A 134 -1.06 18.69 -11.88
CA GLU A 134 0.07 19.62 -11.75
C GLU A 134 1.36 18.87 -11.37
N LYS A 135 1.24 17.97 -10.40
CA LYS A 135 2.35 17.17 -9.85
C LYS A 135 1.81 15.85 -9.31
N ILE A 136 2.58 14.77 -9.50
CA ILE A 136 2.35 13.50 -8.82
C ILE A 136 2.93 13.63 -7.40
N ASN A 137 2.11 13.39 -6.38
CA ASN A 137 2.50 13.57 -4.98
C ASN A 137 2.71 12.26 -4.21
N TRP A 138 2.26 11.13 -4.77
CA TRP A 138 2.39 9.81 -4.16
C TRP A 138 2.29 8.69 -5.19
N GLY A 139 2.65 7.47 -4.80
CA GLY A 139 2.54 6.25 -5.60
C GLY A 139 2.60 4.99 -4.72
N ALA A 140 2.29 3.84 -5.28
CA ALA A 140 2.24 2.57 -4.52
C ALA A 140 3.58 2.14 -3.90
N ASN A 141 4.69 2.69 -4.38
CA ASN A 141 6.04 2.41 -3.89
C ASN A 141 6.84 3.70 -3.65
N TRP A 142 6.20 4.73 -3.08
CA TRP A 142 6.81 6.06 -2.89
C TRP A 142 7.98 6.08 -1.91
N GLU A 143 8.05 5.10 -1.00
CA GLU A 143 9.07 5.00 0.05
C GLU A 143 10.23 4.05 -0.30
N ASP A 144 10.32 3.63 -1.56
CA ASP A 144 11.37 2.73 -2.07
C ASP A 144 12.77 3.22 -1.69
N ASP A 145 13.65 2.30 -1.33
CA ASP A 145 15.04 2.56 -0.92
C ASP A 145 15.24 3.77 0.03
N LEU A 146 14.34 3.91 1.00
CA LEU A 146 14.34 5.01 1.98
C LEU A 146 14.13 6.40 1.35
N GLY A 147 13.36 6.48 0.25
CA GLY A 147 13.13 7.68 -0.57
C GLY A 147 12.42 8.86 0.10
N VAL A 148 12.21 8.82 1.43
CA VAL A 148 11.66 9.90 2.23
C VAL A 148 12.48 10.13 3.50
N GLU A 149 12.40 11.33 4.06
CA GLU A 149 13.04 11.68 5.33
C GLU A 149 12.75 10.66 6.44
N PHE A 150 13.74 10.40 7.32
CA PHE A 150 13.57 9.50 8.46
C PHE A 150 12.35 9.85 9.32
N ALA A 151 12.08 11.14 9.53
CA ALA A 151 10.92 11.59 10.30
C ALA A 151 9.58 11.05 9.74
N LYS A 152 9.46 10.88 8.41
CA LYS A 152 8.27 10.33 7.75
C LYS A 152 8.23 8.81 7.84
N ARG A 153 9.30 8.13 7.42
CA ARG A 153 9.37 6.66 7.44
C ARG A 153 9.44 6.05 8.85
N SER A 154 9.90 6.81 9.84
CA SER A 154 9.91 6.39 11.25
C SER A 154 8.52 6.31 11.87
N LYS A 155 7.46 6.73 11.16
CA LYS A 155 6.06 6.49 11.54
C LYS A 155 5.61 5.05 11.31
N ASP A 156 6.48 4.21 10.76
CA ASP A 156 6.30 2.77 10.72
C ASP A 156 5.81 2.22 12.09
N ALA A 157 4.69 1.50 12.08
CA ALA A 157 4.09 0.93 13.28
C ALA A 157 5.04 -0.04 14.01
N ASN A 158 5.99 -0.64 13.29
CA ASN A 158 7.00 -1.52 13.87
C ASN A 158 8.00 -0.78 14.78
N PHE A 159 8.02 0.56 14.77
CA PHE A 159 8.87 1.38 15.65
C PHE A 159 8.18 1.88 16.93
N GLU A 160 6.89 1.63 17.18
CA GLU A 160 6.14 2.19 18.34
C GLU A 160 6.80 1.98 19.71
N ARG A 161 7.59 0.91 19.88
CA ARG A 161 8.23 0.54 21.14
C ARG A 161 9.76 0.48 21.04
N VAL A 162 10.32 1.22 20.09
CA VAL A 162 11.75 1.26 19.78
C VAL A 162 12.27 2.68 19.94
N GLN A 163 13.42 2.85 20.62
CA GLN A 163 14.17 4.10 20.59
C GLN A 163 14.83 4.24 19.22
N LYS A 164 14.19 4.99 18.33
CA LYS A 164 14.46 4.97 16.89
C LYS A 164 15.43 6.07 16.45
N GLU A 165 15.77 7.01 17.34
CA GLU A 165 16.61 8.17 17.05
C GLU A 165 17.99 7.76 16.49
N ILE A 166 18.56 6.66 16.99
CA ILE A 166 19.85 6.14 16.51
C ILE A 166 19.82 5.79 15.02
N TYR A 167 18.70 5.29 14.50
CA TYR A 167 18.54 4.90 13.10
C TYR A 167 18.31 6.08 12.15
N SER A 168 18.29 7.31 12.67
CA SER A 168 18.35 8.54 11.86
C SER A 168 19.77 8.88 11.42
N GLN A 169 20.79 8.30 12.07
CA GLN A 169 22.20 8.53 11.78
C GLN A 169 22.63 7.71 10.56
N TYR A 170 23.45 8.33 9.70
CA TYR A 170 23.89 7.72 8.44
C TYR A 170 24.54 6.35 8.64
N GLU A 171 25.43 6.24 9.63
CA GLU A 171 26.19 5.02 9.95
C GLU A 171 25.31 3.88 10.46
N ASN A 172 24.12 4.20 10.99
CA ASN A 172 23.16 3.25 11.52
C ASN A 172 21.96 3.04 10.57
N THR A 173 22.10 3.46 9.31
CA THR A 173 21.07 3.28 8.30
C THR A 173 20.88 1.79 8.02
N PHE A 174 19.63 1.35 8.05
CA PHE A 174 19.24 0.02 7.60
C PHE A 174 17.98 0.12 6.74
N MET A 175 17.83 -0.84 5.85
CA MET A 175 16.58 -1.09 5.14
C MET A 175 16.40 -2.57 4.87
N MET A 176 15.15 -2.98 4.64
CA MET A 176 14.80 -4.33 4.20
C MET A 176 13.56 -4.28 3.29
N TYR A 177 13.36 -5.30 2.48
CA TYR A 177 12.20 -5.42 1.60
C TYR A 177 11.17 -6.39 2.17
N LEU A 178 9.90 -5.98 2.13
CA LEU A 178 8.75 -6.75 2.55
C LEU A 178 7.82 -7.01 1.35
N PRO A 179 8.05 -8.09 0.58
CA PRO A 179 7.09 -8.57 -0.40
C PRO A 179 5.89 -9.20 0.32
N ARG A 180 4.67 -8.85 -0.08
CA ARG A 180 3.44 -9.39 0.52
C ARG A 180 2.28 -9.49 -0.46
N LEU A 181 1.34 -10.36 -0.10
CA LEU A 181 0.09 -10.62 -0.81
C LEU A 181 -0.99 -11.01 0.21
N CYS A 182 -2.14 -11.50 -0.23
CA CYS A 182 -3.15 -12.04 0.67
C CYS A 182 -2.62 -13.25 1.48
N GLU A 183 -2.78 -13.24 2.81
CA GLU A 183 -2.31 -14.33 3.67
C GLU A 183 -3.19 -15.59 3.63
N HIS A 184 -4.34 -15.55 2.93
CA HIS A 184 -5.29 -16.66 2.83
C HIS A 184 -5.57 -17.32 4.20
N CYS A 185 -5.87 -16.50 5.21
CA CYS A 185 -5.96 -16.89 6.61
C CYS A 185 -6.89 -18.10 6.87
N LEU A 186 -6.57 -18.93 7.86
CA LEU A 186 -7.47 -19.98 8.36
C LEU A 186 -8.68 -19.41 9.12
N ASN A 187 -8.54 -18.20 9.70
CA ASN A 187 -9.58 -17.47 10.39
C ASN A 187 -9.65 -16.01 9.87
N PRO A 188 -10.11 -15.80 8.62
CA PRO A 188 -10.21 -14.47 8.04
C PRO A 188 -11.30 -13.66 8.77
N THR A 189 -11.02 -12.38 9.02
CA THR A 189 -12.03 -11.40 9.50
C THR A 189 -12.70 -10.71 8.34
#